data_AF-A0A843G6V1-F1
#
_entry.id   AF-A0A843G6V1-F1
#
_cell.length_a   1.000
_cell.length_b   1.000
_cell.length_c   1.000
_cell.angle_alpha   90.00
_cell.angle_beta   90.00
_cell.angle_gamma   90.00
#
_symmetry.space_group_name_H-M   'P 1'
#
loop_
_entity.id
_entity.type
_entity.pdbx_description
1 polymer ?
#
loop_
_entity_poly.entity_id
_entity_poly.type
_entity_poly.pdbx_seq_one_letter_code
_entity_poly.pdbx_strand_id
1 'polypeptide(L)'
;MKEYNNELANLDNVEILGFTGTIESIPKTLEQIDNIRNSCCDVGIIQLMNADAIAGMEHLQHGTIHAINAFKRGENLANDLGIEVLLRTSGQRQISKAFDILGLKEGKMNIAVVLIDCP
;
A
#
# COMPACT_ATOMS: atom_id res chain seq x y z
N MET A 1 15.26 -17.32 -2.90
CA MET A 1 14.60 -16.66 -4.07
C MET A 1 13.33 -17.36 -4.54
N LYS A 2 13.26 -18.70 -4.67
CA LYS A 2 11.99 -19.38 -5.04
C LYS A 2 10.92 -19.42 -3.93
N GLU A 3 11.33 -19.47 -2.67
CA GLU A 3 10.40 -19.55 -1.53
C GLU A 3 9.59 -18.26 -1.32
N TYR A 4 10.15 -17.10 -1.68
CA TYR A 4 9.52 -15.81 -1.44
C TYR A 4 8.30 -15.55 -2.36
N ASN A 5 8.40 -15.95 -3.63
CA ASN A 5 7.25 -15.95 -4.55
C ASN A 5 6.14 -16.92 -4.11
N ASN A 6 6.46 -17.96 -3.34
CA ASN A 6 5.46 -18.90 -2.82
C ASN A 6 4.68 -18.36 -1.62
N GLU A 7 5.22 -17.42 -0.84
CA GLU A 7 4.46 -16.76 0.24
C GLU A 7 3.42 -15.80 -0.33
N LEU A 8 3.78 -15.01 -1.36
CA LEU A 8 2.81 -14.17 -2.09
C LEU A 8 1.74 -15.00 -2.81
N ALA A 9 2.08 -16.20 -3.30
CA ALA A 9 1.11 -17.09 -3.94
C ALA A 9 0.07 -17.70 -2.96
N ASN A 10 0.32 -17.61 -1.65
CA ASN A 10 -0.59 -18.08 -0.57
C ASN A 10 -1.21 -16.92 0.22
N LEU A 11 -0.87 -15.68 -0.13
CA LEU A 11 -1.48 -14.48 0.42
C LEU A 11 -2.51 -14.00 -0.60
N ASP A 12 -3.67 -13.62 -0.08
CA ASP A 12 -4.74 -12.79 -0.66
C ASP A 12 -4.31 -12.05 -1.94
N ASN A 13 -5.14 -11.95 -2.98
CA ASN A 13 -4.74 -11.50 -4.33
C ASN A 13 -4.01 -10.13 -4.29
N VAL A 14 -2.67 -10.15 -4.17
CA VAL A 14 -1.85 -8.93 -4.10
C VAL A 14 -1.29 -8.62 -5.48
N GLU A 15 -1.55 -7.39 -5.95
CA GLU A 15 -0.92 -6.84 -7.14
C GLU A 15 -0.18 -5.55 -6.79
N ILE A 16 1.01 -5.37 -7.38
CA ILE A 16 1.82 -4.17 -7.20
C ILE A 16 2.01 -3.49 -8.56
N LEU A 17 1.57 -2.24 -8.65
CA LEU A 17 1.64 -1.42 -9.85
C LEU A 17 2.50 -0.17 -9.61
N GLY A 18 3.09 0.34 -10.68
CA GLY A 18 3.90 1.55 -10.67
C GLY A 18 3.40 2.57 -11.68
N PHE A 19 3.27 3.83 -11.26
CA PHE A 19 2.81 4.93 -12.09
C PHE A 19 3.69 6.16 -11.92
N THR A 20 3.71 7.03 -12.92
CA THR A 20 4.24 8.39 -12.81
C THR A 20 3.10 9.35 -13.11
N GLY A 21 2.89 10.33 -12.24
CA GLY A 21 1.78 11.26 -12.39
C GLY A 21 2.00 12.57 -11.65
N THR A 22 1.02 13.46 -11.76
CA THR A 22 0.98 14.72 -11.02
C THR A 22 -0.22 14.68 -10.08
N ILE A 23 0.02 14.81 -8.79
CA ILE A 23 -1.03 14.94 -7.78
C ILE A 23 -1.33 16.43 -7.62
N GLU A 24 -2.49 16.88 -8.09
CA GLU A 24 -2.92 18.27 -7.92
C GLU A 24 -3.35 18.56 -6.49
N SER A 25 -4.06 17.61 -5.87
CA SER A 25 -4.59 17.74 -4.52
C SER A 25 -4.78 16.36 -3.91
N ILE A 26 -4.13 16.10 -2.78
CA ILE A 26 -4.21 14.80 -2.10
C ILE A 26 -5.66 14.44 -1.76
N PRO A 27 -6.48 15.31 -1.12
CA PRO A 27 -7.87 14.99 -0.84
C PRO A 27 -8.68 14.57 -2.07
N LYS A 28 -8.53 15.29 -3.20
CA LYS A 28 -9.25 14.96 -4.44
C LYS A 28 -8.81 13.62 -5.02
N THR A 29 -7.51 13.33 -4.99
CA THR A 29 -7.01 12.03 -5.45
C THR A 29 -7.55 10.89 -4.59
N LEU A 30 -7.56 11.05 -3.26
CA LEU A 30 -8.11 10.02 -2.37
C LEU A 30 -9.61 9.81 -2.62
N GLU A 31 -10.38 10.88 -2.81
CA GLU A 31 -11.80 10.80 -3.17
C GLU A 31 -12.03 10.05 -4.50
N GLN A 32 -11.19 10.29 -5.50
CA GLN A 32 -11.25 9.56 -6.78
C GLN A 32 -10.95 8.07 -6.59
N ILE A 33 -9.96 7.71 -5.79
CA ILE A 33 -9.62 6.32 -5.49
C ILE A 33 -10.74 5.63 -4.71
N ASP A 34 -11.34 6.31 -3.72
CA ASP A 34 -12.47 5.78 -2.98
C ASP A 34 -13.68 5.53 -3.90
N ASN A 35 -13.96 6.45 -4.83
CA ASN A 35 -15.00 6.25 -5.83
C ASN A 35 -14.74 5.05 -6.76
N ILE A 36 -13.48 4.86 -7.18
CA ILE A 36 -13.07 3.70 -7.99
C ILE A 36 -13.28 2.41 -7.20
N ARG A 37 -12.77 2.34 -5.96
CA ARG A 37 -12.93 1.17 -5.09
C ARG A 37 -14.41 0.83 -4.95
N ASN A 38 -15.23 1.79 -4.53
CA ASN A 38 -16.66 1.59 -4.30
C ASN A 38 -17.43 1.19 -5.58
N SER A 39 -16.90 1.50 -6.77
CA SER A 39 -17.49 1.07 -8.04
C SER A 39 -17.09 -0.35 -8.48
N CYS A 40 -15.97 -0.86 -7.96
CA CYS A 40 -15.41 -2.16 -8.34
C CYS A 40 -15.67 -3.26 -7.28
N CYS A 41 -15.50 -2.95 -5.98
CA CYS A 41 -15.72 -3.89 -4.88
C CYS A 41 -15.79 -3.21 -3.51
N ASP A 42 -16.48 -3.82 -2.55
CA ASP A 42 -16.60 -3.29 -1.18
C ASP A 42 -15.44 -3.68 -0.25
N VAL A 43 -14.62 -4.66 -0.65
CA VAL A 43 -13.65 -5.33 0.24
C VAL A 43 -12.19 -5.06 -0.16
N GLY A 44 -11.93 -4.72 -1.42
CA GLY A 44 -10.58 -4.54 -1.94
C GLY A 44 -9.88 -3.31 -1.36
N ILE A 45 -8.55 -3.41 -1.24
CA ILE A 45 -7.69 -2.36 -0.68
C ILE A 45 -6.84 -1.78 -1.79
N ILE A 46 -6.78 -0.45 -1.84
CA ILE A 46 -5.93 0.31 -2.76
C ILE A 46 -5.05 1.24 -1.92
N GLN A 47 -3.77 0.89 -1.75
CA GLN A 47 -2.82 1.71 -1.01
C GLN A 47 -1.84 2.38 -1.97
N LEU A 48 -1.86 3.72 -2.00
CA LEU A 48 -0.93 4.52 -2.80
C LEU A 48 0.22 5.03 -1.94
N MET A 49 1.45 4.95 -2.46
CA MET A 49 2.68 5.36 -1.78
C MET A 49 3.63 6.06 -2.74
N ASN A 50 4.45 6.96 -2.19
CA ASN A 50 5.56 7.57 -2.90
C ASN A 50 6.63 6.51 -3.22
N ALA A 51 6.75 6.15 -4.49
CA ALA A 51 7.69 5.12 -4.95
C ALA A 51 9.14 5.52 -4.76
N ASP A 52 9.47 6.82 -4.75
CA ASP A 52 10.85 7.30 -4.59
C ASP A 52 11.41 7.03 -3.18
N ALA A 53 10.53 6.77 -2.21
CA ALA A 53 10.89 6.39 -0.85
C ALA A 53 10.90 4.87 -0.62
N ILE A 54 10.72 4.06 -1.68
CA ILE A 54 10.72 2.60 -1.63
C ILE A 54 12.03 2.07 -2.24
N ALA A 55 12.76 1.24 -1.51
CA ALA A 55 14.05 0.68 -1.93
C ALA A 55 13.99 -0.40 -3.04
N GLY A 56 12.82 -0.62 -3.67
CA GLY A 56 12.60 -1.62 -4.71
C GLY A 56 11.37 -2.50 -4.47
N MET A 57 11.08 -3.39 -5.42
CA MET A 57 9.90 -4.28 -5.38
C MET A 57 9.91 -5.19 -4.13
N GLU A 58 11.05 -5.80 -3.80
CA GLU A 58 11.17 -6.68 -2.64
C GLU A 58 10.91 -5.95 -1.31
N HIS A 59 11.27 -4.67 -1.22
CA HIS A 59 11.00 -3.85 -0.04
C HIS A 59 9.49 -3.69 0.18
N LEU A 60 8.77 -3.35 -0.88
CA LEU A 60 7.32 -3.19 -0.83
C LEU A 60 6.61 -4.54 -0.58
N GLN A 61 7.04 -5.60 -1.26
CA GLN A 61 6.52 -6.95 -1.03
C GLN A 61 6.67 -7.37 0.43
N HIS A 62 7.85 -7.19 1.03
CA HIS A 62 8.06 -7.53 2.45
C HIS A 62 7.15 -6.72 3.38
N GLY A 63 6.99 -5.42 3.11
CA GLY A 63 6.08 -4.56 3.84
C GLY A 63 4.63 -5.07 3.79
N THR A 64 4.17 -5.42 2.59
CA THR A 64 2.81 -5.95 2.37
C THR A 64 2.60 -7.30 3.05
N ILE A 65 3.53 -8.25 2.90
CA ILE A 65 3.45 -9.56 3.57
C ILE A 65 3.39 -9.39 5.08
N HIS A 66 4.23 -8.53 5.65
CA HIS A 66 4.22 -8.25 7.08
C HIS A 66 2.90 -7.64 7.55
N ALA A 67 2.29 -6.76 6.76
CA ALA A 67 1.01 -6.15 7.10
C ALA A 67 -0.12 -7.18 7.10
N ILE A 68 -0.24 -7.99 6.05
CA ILE A 68 -1.25 -9.05 5.95
C ILE A 68 -1.09 -10.05 7.10
N ASN A 69 0.15 -10.48 7.36
CA ASN A 69 0.43 -11.41 8.46
C ASN A 69 0.12 -10.82 9.83
N ALA A 70 0.37 -9.52 10.05
CA ALA A 70 -0.01 -8.85 11.29
C ALA A 70 -1.53 -8.80 11.48
N PHE A 71 -2.30 -8.53 10.43
CA PHE A 71 -3.76 -8.60 10.44
C PHE A 71 -4.27 -10.01 10.75
N LYS A 72 -3.72 -11.03 10.07
CA LYS A 72 -4.10 -12.44 10.28
C LYS A 72 -3.84 -12.90 11.72
N ARG A 73 -2.82 -12.34 12.40
CA ARG A 73 -2.50 -12.64 13.80
C ARG A 73 -3.18 -11.71 14.83
N GLY A 74 -3.87 -10.66 14.41
CA GLY A 74 -4.44 -9.65 15.31
C GLY A 74 -3.37 -8.80 16.03
N GLU A 75 -2.19 -8.64 15.41
CA GLU A 75 -1.04 -7.87 15.93
C GLU A 75 -0.83 -6.56 15.14
N ASN A 76 -1.82 -6.18 14.34
CA ASN A 76 -1.81 -4.96 13.54
C ASN A 76 -1.74 -3.71 14.42
N LEU A 77 -1.01 -2.69 13.93
CA LEU A 77 -0.88 -1.39 14.59
C LEU A 77 -1.97 -0.42 14.15
N ALA A 78 -2.42 -0.54 12.90
CA ALA A 78 -3.52 0.22 12.34
C ALA A 78 -4.78 -0.65 12.17
N ASN A 79 -5.96 -0.03 12.26
CA ASN A 79 -7.24 -0.70 12.04
C ASN A 79 -7.55 -0.95 10.55
N ASP A 80 -6.82 -0.27 9.65
CA ASP A 80 -6.95 -0.40 8.20
C ASP A 80 -5.68 -1.09 7.65
N LEU A 81 -5.89 -2.09 6.79
CA LEU A 81 -4.78 -2.90 6.26
C LEU A 81 -3.92 -2.11 5.26
N GLY A 82 -4.46 -1.16 4.50
CA GLY A 82 -3.66 -0.27 3.66
C GLY A 82 -2.71 0.61 4.49
N ILE A 83 -3.20 1.17 5.60
CA ILE A 83 -2.38 1.93 6.55
C ILE A 83 -1.32 1.02 7.22
N GLU A 84 -1.64 -0.23 7.51
CA GLU A 84 -0.66 -1.17 8.04
C GLU A 84 0.43 -1.50 7.02
N VAL A 85 0.10 -1.65 5.73
CA VAL A 85 1.10 -1.76 4.64
C VAL A 85 2.04 -0.57 4.66
N LEU A 86 1.51 0.66 4.79
CA LEU A 86 2.31 1.88 4.90
C LEU A 86 3.23 1.85 6.13
N LEU A 87 2.72 1.45 7.30
CA LEU A 87 3.51 1.35 8.55
C LEU A 87 4.65 0.34 8.43
N ARG A 88 4.35 -0.86 7.92
CA ARG A 88 5.33 -1.95 7.77
C ARG A 88 6.38 -1.61 6.71
N THR A 89 5.98 -1.01 5.60
CA THR A 89 6.91 -0.58 4.53
C THR A 89 7.78 0.58 4.98
N SER A 90 7.26 1.52 5.77
CA SER A 90 8.06 2.65 6.29
C SER A 90 8.94 2.30 7.49
N GLY A 91 8.76 1.10 8.06
CA GLY A 91 9.39 0.69 9.31
C GLY A 91 8.97 1.56 10.51
N GLN A 92 7.83 2.24 10.44
CA GLN A 92 7.35 3.14 11.48
C GLN A 92 6.22 2.50 12.29
N ARG A 93 6.11 2.91 13.56
CA ARG A 93 4.95 2.61 14.42
C ARG A 93 3.92 3.75 14.45
N GLN A 94 4.29 4.94 13.97
CA GLN A 94 3.44 6.13 13.99
C GLN A 94 2.94 6.43 12.59
N ILE A 95 1.62 6.50 12.42
CA ILE A 95 0.97 6.73 11.13
C ILE A 95 1.42 8.05 10.50
N SER A 96 1.47 9.14 11.28
CA SER A 96 1.93 10.45 10.76
C SER A 96 3.33 10.38 10.15
N LYS A 97 4.28 9.74 10.85
CA LYS A 97 5.66 9.60 10.34
C LYS A 97 5.73 8.71 9.10
N ALA A 98 4.89 7.69 9.03
CA ALA A 98 4.81 6.82 7.85
C ALA A 98 4.34 7.61 6.62
N PHE A 99 3.34 8.49 6.78
CA PHE A 99 2.88 9.39 5.72
C PHE A 99 3.93 10.45 5.35
N ASP A 100 4.70 10.97 6.31
CA ASP A 100 5.78 11.92 5.99
C ASP A 100 6.84 11.33 5.05
N ILE A 101 7.11 10.02 5.20
CA ILE A 101 8.11 9.29 4.43
C ILE A 101 7.53 8.74 3.12
N LEU A 102 6.48 7.92 3.20
CA LEU A 102 5.92 7.15 2.09
C LEU A 102 4.59 7.71 1.55
N GLY A 103 4.01 8.72 2.19
CA GLY A 103 2.73 9.29 1.76
C GLY A 103 2.83 10.02 0.42
N LEU A 104 1.67 10.23 -0.21
CA LEU A 104 1.55 11.05 -1.40
C LEU A 104 1.98 12.49 -1.14
N LYS A 105 2.52 13.14 -2.18
CA LYS A 105 2.92 14.55 -2.16
C LYS A 105 2.31 15.23 -3.38
N GLU A 106 1.89 16.48 -3.21
CA GLU A 106 1.42 17.28 -4.33
C GLU A 106 2.56 17.59 -5.31
N GLY A 107 2.22 17.69 -6.59
CA GLY A 107 3.16 17.83 -7.68
C GLY A 107 3.50 16.51 -8.37
N LYS A 108 4.57 16.53 -9.17
CA LYS A 108 5.02 15.38 -9.94
C LYS A 108 5.64 14.35 -9.01
N MET A 109 5.18 13.10 -9.07
CA MET A 109 5.70 12.01 -8.26
C MET A 109 5.62 10.65 -8.96
N ASN A 110 6.47 9.73 -8.52
CA ASN A 110 6.34 8.31 -8.83
C ASN A 110 5.50 7.65 -7.73
N ILE A 111 4.52 6.85 -8.14
CA ILE A 111 3.51 6.26 -7.27
C ILE A 111 3.62 4.74 -7.36
N ALA A 112 3.77 4.09 -6.22
CA ALA A 112 3.58 2.66 -6.07
C ALA A 112 2.17 2.41 -5.54
N VAL A 113 1.47 1.45 -6.13
CA VAL A 113 0.12 1.06 -5.72
C VAL A 113 0.16 -0.40 -5.33
N VAL A 114 -0.34 -0.69 -4.12
CA VAL A 114 -0.61 -2.05 -3.67
C VAL A 114 -2.11 -2.26 -3.72
N LEU A 115 -2.52 -3.27 -4.49
CA LEU A 115 -3.89 -3.77 -4.55
C LEU A 115 -3.95 -5.07 -3.76
N ILE A 116 -4.95 -5.23 -2.90
CA ILE A 116 -5.22 -6.48 -2.16
C ILE A 116 -6.69 -6.81 -2.33
N ASP A 117 -7.00 -8.01 -2.80
CA ASP A 117 -8.37 -8.50 -3.03
C ASP A 117 -9.21 -7.55 -3.91
N CYS A 118 -8.55 -6.88 -4.85
CA CYS A 118 -9.19 -6.09 -5.91
C CYS A 118 -9.46 -7.02 -7.12
N PRO A 119 -10.68 -7.04 -7.68
CA PRO A 119 -11.05 -7.94 -8.79
C PRO A 119 -10.42 -7.56 -10.14
#